data_AF-A0A6N2X0K7-F1
#
_entry.id   AF-A0A6N2X0K7-F1
#
_cell.length_a   1.000
_cell.length_b   1.000
_cell.length_c   1.000
_cell.angle_alpha   90.00
_cell.angle_beta   90.00
_cell.angle_gamma   90.00
#
_symmetry.space_group_name_H-M   'P 1'
#
loop_
_entity.id
_entity.type
_entity.pdbx_description
1 polymer ?
#
loop_
_entity_poly.entity_id
_entity_poly.type
_entity_poly.pdbx_seq_one_letter_code
_entity_poly.pdbx_strand_id
1 'polypeptide(L)'
;MGEQGHEEPTGQAKITKAYNLPCRYVLHTVGPIVQGKLTEKHCALLRSCYLSCLELASAYGLESVAFCCISTGVFCFPNDKAAQIAVQTVQEYLEETPDSSVKNVIFNVFKNEDLQIYERILRS
;
A
#
# COMPACT_ATOMS: atom_id res chain seq x y z
N MET A 1 12.45 -17.96 1.77
CA MET A 1 13.23 -16.77 2.21
C MET A 1 14.73 -16.92 2.00
N GLY A 2 15.33 -18.13 2.04
CA GLY A 2 16.77 -18.30 1.77
C GLY A 2 17.21 -18.05 0.31
N GLU A 3 16.32 -18.20 -0.67
CA GLU A 3 16.65 -17.98 -2.10
C GLU A 3 16.89 -16.50 -2.45
N GLN A 4 16.37 -15.56 -1.65
CA GLN A 4 16.41 -14.13 -1.95
C GLN A 4 17.75 -13.49 -1.57
N GLY A 5 18.44 -14.05 -0.56
CA GLY A 5 19.82 -13.69 -0.20
C GLY A 5 20.05 -12.29 0.39
N HIS A 6 19.01 -11.45 0.49
CA HIS A 6 19.10 -10.10 1.05
C HIS A 6 17.79 -9.67 1.73
N GLU A 7 17.87 -8.62 2.54
CA GLU A 7 16.69 -7.97 3.14
C GLU A 7 15.93 -7.14 2.10
N GLU A 8 14.62 -7.02 2.26
CA GLU A 8 13.80 -6.21 1.38
C GLU A 8 13.85 -4.73 1.80
N PRO A 9 14.17 -3.81 0.87
CA PRO A 9 14.26 -2.39 1.18
C PRO A 9 12.88 -1.78 1.43
N THR A 10 12.82 -0.79 2.32
CA THR A 10 11.61 -0.01 2.57
C THR A 10 11.11 0.68 1.30
N GLY A 11 9.80 0.66 1.07
CA GLY A 11 9.18 1.30 -0.09
C GLY A 11 9.14 0.45 -1.35
N GLN A 12 9.72 -0.76 -1.37
CA GLN A 12 9.61 -1.69 -2.50
C GLN A 12 8.58 -2.78 -2.24
N ALA A 13 8.16 -3.47 -3.31
CA ALA A 13 7.22 -4.59 -3.24
C ALA A 13 7.73 -5.84 -3.96
N LYS A 14 7.34 -7.00 -3.45
CA LYS A 14 7.52 -8.33 -4.06
C LYS A 14 6.18 -9.04 -4.15
N ILE A 15 6.05 -9.98 -5.07
CA ILE A 15 4.81 -10.72 -5.29
C ILE A 15 5.04 -12.22 -5.16
N THR A 16 4.13 -12.91 -4.48
CA THR A 16 4.13 -14.36 -4.37
C THR A 16 2.77 -14.93 -4.74
N LYS A 17 2.71 -16.22 -5.08
CA LYS A 17 1.43 -16.95 -5.13
C LYS A 17 0.75 -16.88 -3.76
N ALA A 18 -0.57 -16.84 -3.76
CA ALA A 18 -1.35 -16.73 -2.52
C ALA A 18 -1.64 -18.09 -1.84
N TYR A 19 -1.39 -19.19 -2.55
CA TYR A 19 -1.63 -20.55 -2.08
C TYR A 19 -3.08 -20.76 -1.62
N ASN A 20 -3.33 -20.96 -0.32
CA ASN A 20 -4.65 -21.28 0.21
C ASN A 20 -5.54 -20.04 0.46
N LEU A 21 -5.09 -18.85 0.05
CA LEU A 21 -5.86 -17.61 0.16
C LEU A 21 -6.77 -17.42 -1.06
N PRO A 22 -7.95 -16.80 -0.91
CA PRO A 22 -8.90 -16.56 -2.00
C PRO A 22 -8.49 -15.36 -2.88
N CYS A 23 -7.22 -15.29 -3.26
CA CYS A 23 -6.68 -14.30 -4.21
C CYS A 23 -5.61 -14.97 -5.09
N ARG A 24 -5.23 -14.32 -6.19
CA ARG A 24 -4.23 -14.89 -7.11
C ARG A 24 -2.81 -14.75 -6.53
N TYR A 25 -2.54 -13.61 -5.91
CA TYR A 25 -1.22 -13.24 -5.42
C TYR A 25 -1.30 -12.48 -4.09
N VAL A 26 -0.19 -12.47 -3.37
CA VAL A 26 0.07 -11.58 -2.24
C VAL A 26 1.20 -10.65 -2.63
N LEU A 27 0.96 -9.34 -2.51
CA LEU A 27 1.98 -8.30 -2.65
C LEU A 27 2.52 -7.97 -1.26
N HIS A 28 3.83 -8.13 -1.10
CA HIS A 28 4.56 -7.88 0.14
C HIS A 28 5.35 -6.59 -0.03
N THR A 29 5.15 -5.62 0.85
CA THR A 29 5.91 -4.37 0.84
C THR A 29 6.38 -4.02 2.25
N VAL A 30 7.58 -3.44 2.35
CA VAL A 30 8.17 -3.02 3.61
C VAL A 30 7.85 -1.55 3.83
N GLY A 31 6.92 -1.28 4.75
CA GLY A 31 6.55 0.08 5.14
C GLY A 31 7.61 0.77 6.02
N PRO A 32 7.66 2.12 6.04
CA PRO A 32 8.56 2.86 6.92
C PRO A 32 8.17 2.70 8.40
N ILE A 33 9.17 2.68 9.27
CA ILE A 33 9.03 2.67 10.72
C ILE A 33 9.18 4.10 11.24
N VAL A 34 8.20 4.58 12.00
CA VAL A 34 8.22 5.92 12.60
C VAL A 34 8.58 5.81 14.07
N GLN A 35 9.82 6.17 14.40
CA GLN A 35 10.27 6.36 15.78
C GLN A 35 10.47 7.86 16.03
N GLY A 36 9.64 8.44 16.89
CA GLY A 36 9.66 9.88 17.17
C GLY A 36 8.87 10.70 16.14
N LYS A 37 9.49 11.75 15.60
CA LYS A 37 8.79 12.69 14.71
C LYS A 37 8.60 12.12 13.30
N LEU A 38 7.42 12.30 12.74
CA LEU A 38 7.14 12.03 11.33
C LEU A 38 8.01 12.94 10.43
N THR A 39 8.61 12.36 9.38
CA THR A 39 9.47 13.08 8.43
C THR A 39 8.95 12.91 7.01
N GLU A 40 9.34 13.81 6.11
CA GLU A 40 9.03 13.69 4.68
C GLU A 40 9.58 12.40 4.06
N LYS A 41 10.71 11.90 4.57
CA LYS A 41 11.25 10.60 4.15
C LYS A 41 10.30 9.47 4.49
N HIS A 42 9.67 9.48 5.67
CA HIS A 42 8.65 8.49 6.02
C HIS A 42 7.46 8.58 5.05
N CYS A 43 6.98 9.79 4.76
CA CYS A 43 5.88 10.00 3.82
C CYS A 43 6.21 9.48 2.42
N ALA A 44 7.39 9.81 1.89
CA ALA A 44 7.85 9.37 0.58
C ALA A 44 7.99 7.84 0.50
N LEU A 45 8.54 7.22 1.54
CA LEU A 45 8.66 5.75 1.61
C LEU A 45 7.30 5.06 1.68
N LEU A 46 6.34 5.61 2.42
CA LEU A 46 4.98 5.07 2.46
C LEU A 46 4.31 5.18 1.08
N ARG A 47 4.43 6.33 0.40
CA ARG A 47 3.98 6.51 -0.99
C ARG A 47 4.60 5.44 -1.90
N SER A 48 5.91 5.22 -1.82
CA SER A 48 6.59 4.20 -2.62
C SER A 48 6.03 2.80 -2.40
N CYS A 49 5.62 2.44 -1.18
CA CYS A 49 4.99 1.13 -0.91
C CYS A 49 3.73 0.92 -1.77
N TYR A 50 2.85 1.92 -1.82
CA TYR A 50 1.62 1.86 -2.61
C TYR A 50 1.93 1.82 -4.11
N LEU A 51 2.82 2.70 -4.60
CA LEU A 51 3.22 2.73 -6.00
C LEU A 51 3.83 1.40 -6.46
N SER A 52 4.81 0.86 -5.73
CA SER A 52 5.45 -0.41 -6.08
C SER A 52 4.46 -1.57 -6.11
N CYS A 53 3.47 -1.60 -5.21
CA CYS A 53 2.41 -2.60 -5.26
C CYS A 53 1.49 -2.42 -6.48
N LEU A 54 1.09 -1.20 -6.81
CA LEU A 54 0.22 -0.90 -7.95
C LEU A 54 0.92 -1.23 -9.28
N GLU A 55 2.18 -0.81 -9.44
CA GLU A 55 3.01 -1.14 -10.60
C GLU A 55 3.18 -2.65 -10.77
N LEU A 56 3.47 -3.36 -9.68
CA LEU A 56 3.66 -4.80 -9.72
C LEU A 56 2.35 -5.54 -10.03
N ALA A 57 1.22 -5.08 -9.47
CA ALA A 57 -0.08 -5.62 -9.81
C ALA A 57 -0.39 -5.40 -11.31
N SER A 58 -0.10 -4.21 -11.82
CA SER A 58 -0.31 -3.87 -13.22
C SER A 58 0.54 -4.71 -14.17
N ALA A 59 1.83 -4.88 -13.85
CA ALA A 59 2.77 -5.71 -14.62
C ALA A 59 2.36 -7.19 -14.68
N TYR A 60 1.60 -7.67 -13.69
CA TYR A 60 1.05 -9.02 -13.65
C TYR A 60 -0.38 -9.12 -14.23
N GLY A 61 -0.90 -8.04 -14.81
CA GLY A 61 -2.23 -8.00 -15.41
C GLY A 61 -3.36 -8.17 -14.39
N LEU A 62 -3.19 -7.65 -13.17
CA LEU A 62 -4.18 -7.76 -12.10
C LEU A 62 -5.13 -6.57 -12.13
N GLU A 63 -6.44 -6.86 -12.19
CA GLU A 63 -7.47 -5.83 -12.27
C GLU A 63 -7.88 -5.25 -10.91
N SER A 64 -7.59 -5.96 -9.82
CA SER A 64 -7.95 -5.54 -8.47
C SER A 64 -6.85 -5.79 -7.46
N VAL A 65 -6.73 -4.88 -6.49
CA VAL A 65 -5.80 -4.97 -5.36
C VAL A 65 -6.49 -4.46 -4.08
N ALA A 66 -6.24 -5.13 -2.97
CA ALA A 66 -6.70 -4.70 -1.66
C ALA A 66 -5.49 -4.31 -0.80
N PHE A 67 -5.53 -3.12 -0.22
CA PHE A 67 -4.51 -2.61 0.69
C PHE A 67 -5.03 -2.61 2.13
N CYS A 68 -4.19 -3.05 3.06
CA CYS A 68 -4.34 -2.72 4.47
C CYS A 68 -3.80 -1.30 4.75
N CYS A 69 -3.93 -0.83 5.99
CA CYS A 69 -3.31 0.40 6.45
C CYS A 69 -1.80 0.19 6.70
N ILE A 70 -1.00 0.35 5.64
CA ILE A 70 0.45 0.08 5.68
C ILE A 70 1.11 0.98 6.73
N SER A 71 1.97 0.39 7.56
CA SER A 71 2.73 1.03 8.64
C SER A 71 1.94 1.59 9.85
N THR A 72 0.62 1.51 9.91
CA THR A 72 -0.17 2.12 11.03
C THR A 72 -0.33 1.21 12.26
N GLY A 73 0.25 0.00 12.21
CA GLY A 73 0.33 -0.93 13.34
C GLY A 73 1.63 -0.74 14.12
N VAL A 74 2.42 -1.82 14.22
CA VAL A 74 3.70 -1.86 14.95
C VAL A 74 4.72 -0.81 14.47
N PHE A 75 4.58 -0.32 13.23
CA PHE A 75 5.49 0.69 12.65
C PHE A 75 5.10 2.14 12.97
N CYS A 76 4.02 2.34 13.74
CA CYS A 76 3.64 3.60 14.37
C CYS A 76 3.45 4.80 13.43
N PHE A 77 3.15 4.57 12.15
CA PHE A 77 2.81 5.67 11.24
C PHE A 77 1.43 6.25 11.61
N PRO A 78 1.28 7.57 11.78
CA PRO A 78 -0.01 8.18 12.15
C PRO A 78 -1.13 7.89 11.14
N ASN A 79 -2.27 7.40 11.62
CA ASN A 79 -3.38 6.90 10.81
C ASN A 79 -3.93 7.93 9.82
N ASP A 80 -4.23 9.17 10.27
CA ASP A 80 -4.73 10.23 9.38
C ASP A 80 -3.79 10.52 8.21
N LYS A 81 -2.48 10.64 8.49
CA LYS A 81 -1.50 10.98 7.46
C LYS A 81 -1.23 9.78 6.55
N ALA A 82 -1.22 8.56 7.08
CA ALA A 82 -1.09 7.35 6.28
C ALA A 82 -2.25 7.19 5.30
N ALA A 83 -3.49 7.39 5.77
CA ALA A 83 -4.69 7.29 4.95
C ALA A 83 -4.71 8.34 3.83
N GLN A 84 -4.33 9.59 4.14
CA GLN A 84 -4.17 10.64 3.13
C GLN A 84 -3.17 10.23 2.04
N ILE A 85 -1.98 9.75 2.44
CA ILE A 85 -0.96 9.30 1.48
C ILE A 85 -1.47 8.11 0.66
N ALA A 86 -2.13 7.14 1.30
CA ALA A 86 -2.67 5.96 0.63
C ALA A 86 -3.68 6.33 -0.46
N VAL A 87 -4.68 7.15 -0.12
CA VAL A 87 -5.74 7.55 -1.05
C VAL A 87 -5.19 8.42 -2.16
N GLN A 88 -4.40 9.45 -1.82
CA GLN A 88 -3.81 10.36 -2.81
C GLN A 88 -2.91 9.60 -3.79
N THR A 89 -2.05 8.71 -3.30
CA THR A 89 -1.15 7.92 -4.16
C THR A 89 -1.92 7.01 -5.12
N VAL A 90 -3.00 6.39 -4.64
CA VAL A 90 -3.84 5.52 -5.48
C VAL A 90 -4.59 6.34 -6.54
N GLN A 91 -5.17 7.48 -6.16
CA GLN A 91 -5.88 8.36 -7.09
C GLN A 91 -4.95 8.88 -8.19
N GLU A 92 -3.81 9.45 -7.81
CA GLU A 92 -2.80 9.95 -8.74
C GLU A 92 -2.32 8.83 -9.67
N TYR A 93 -2.03 7.63 -9.14
CA TYR A 93 -1.62 6.50 -9.97
C TYR A 93 -2.68 6.13 -11.02
N LEU A 94 -3.95 6.06 -10.63
CA LEU A 94 -5.03 5.69 -11.55
C LEU A 94 -5.27 6.78 -12.62
N GLU A 95 -5.09 8.04 -12.27
CA GLU A 95 -5.19 9.18 -13.19
C GLU A 95 -4.01 9.23 -14.18
N GLU A 96 -2.79 9.02 -13.68
CA GLU A 96 -1.55 9.11 -14.47
C GLU A 96 -1.29 7.85 -15.32
N THR A 97 -1.94 6.73 -15.01
CA THR A 97 -1.76 5.44 -15.71
C THR A 97 -3.07 4.85 -16.25
N PRO A 98 -3.75 5.52 -17.20
CA PRO A 98 -5.04 5.05 -17.72
C PRO A 98 -4.98 3.66 -18.38
N ASP A 99 -3.81 3.30 -18.93
CA ASP A 99 -3.54 1.99 -19.55
C ASP A 99 -3.21 0.88 -18.53
N SER A 100 -3.09 1.21 -17.25
CA SER A 100 -2.85 0.23 -16.20
C SER A 100 -3.98 -0.80 -16.15
N SER A 101 -3.62 -2.07 -15.93
CA SER A 101 -4.63 -3.13 -15.78
C SER A 101 -5.41 -3.01 -14.46
N VAL A 102 -4.85 -2.36 -13.44
CA VAL A 102 -5.51 -2.15 -12.15
C VAL A 102 -6.68 -1.18 -12.31
N LYS A 103 -7.90 -1.65 -12.07
CA LYS A 103 -9.13 -0.84 -12.16
C LYS A 103 -9.83 -0.65 -10.83
N ASN A 104 -9.66 -1.59 -9.89
CA ASN A 104 -10.33 -1.56 -8.60
C ASN A 104 -9.32 -1.61 -7.45
N VAL A 105 -9.33 -0.60 -6.59
CA VAL A 105 -8.52 -0.56 -5.38
C VAL A 105 -9.42 -0.56 -4.16
N ILE A 106 -9.20 -1.51 -3.25
CA ILE A 106 -9.97 -1.68 -2.02
C ILE A 106 -9.08 -1.29 -0.83
N PHE A 107 -9.51 -0.33 -0.02
CA PHE A 107 -8.88 -0.06 1.27
C PHE A 107 -9.53 -0.92 2.35
N ASN A 108 -8.91 -2.06 2.67
CA ASN A 108 -9.36 -2.99 3.69
C ASN A 108 -8.85 -2.56 5.08
N VAL A 109 -9.59 -1.64 5.69
CA VAL A 109 -9.30 -1.09 7.03
C VAL A 109 -9.68 -2.08 8.14
N PHE A 110 -8.96 -2.03 9.27
CA PHE A 110 -9.19 -2.96 10.40
C PHE A 110 -9.89 -2.28 11.60
N LYS A 111 -9.50 -1.05 11.96
CA LYS A 111 -10.08 -0.32 13.10
C LYS A 111 -11.21 0.59 12.64
N ASN A 112 -12.16 0.86 13.54
CA ASN A 112 -13.23 1.84 13.29
C ASN A 112 -12.68 3.26 13.05
N GLU A 113 -11.58 3.63 13.71
CA GLU A 113 -10.91 4.91 13.47
C GLU A 113 -10.41 5.02 12.03
N ASP A 114 -9.73 3.98 11.53
CA ASP A 114 -9.28 3.94 10.14
C ASP A 114 -10.47 4.06 9.19
N LEU A 115 -11.55 3.33 9.43
CA LEU A 115 -12.78 3.42 8.62
C LEU A 115 -13.30 4.86 8.54
N GLN A 116 -13.44 5.54 9.68
CA GLN A 116 -13.92 6.92 9.72
C GLN A 116 -13.01 7.89 8.93
N ILE A 117 -11.68 7.70 9.04
CA ILE A 117 -10.71 8.51 8.31
C ILE A 117 -10.85 8.28 6.81
N TYR A 118 -10.87 7.02 6.35
CA TYR A 118 -10.97 6.67 4.93
C TYR A 118 -12.31 7.11 4.33
N GLU A 119 -13.44 6.94 5.05
CA GLU A 119 -14.74 7.41 4.58
C GLU A 119 -14.77 8.93 4.40
N ARG A 120 -14.16 9.69 5.31
CA ARG A 120 -14.08 11.15 5.19
C ARG A 120 -13.27 11.57 3.97
N ILE A 121 -12.14 10.91 3.71
CA ILE A 121 -11.24 11.25 2.59
C ILE A 121 -11.84 10.83 1.24
N LEU A 122 -12.50 9.68 1.16
CA LEU A 122 -13.06 9.19 -0.11
C LEU A 122 -14.38 9.88 -0.51
N ARG A 123 -15.02 10.60 0.42
CA ARG A 123 -16.25 11.35 0.16
C ARG A 123 -16.00 12.84 -0.12
N SER A 124 -14.75 13.32 -0.04
CA SER A 124 -14.37 14.69 -0.36
C SER A 124 -14.08 14.84 -1.84
#